data_AF-A0A7C5L8M6-F1
#
_entry.id   AF-A0A7C5L8M6-F1
#
_cell.length_a   1.000
_cell.length_b   1.000
_cell.length_c   1.000
_cell.angle_alpha   90.00
_cell.angle_beta   90.00
_cell.angle_gamma   90.00
#
_symmetry.space_group_name_H-M   'P 1'
#
loop_
_entity.id
_entity.type
_entity.pdbx_description
1 polymer ?
#
loop_
_entity_poly.entity_id
_entity_poly.type
_entity_poly.pdbx_seq_one_letter_code
_entity_poly.pdbx_strand_id
1 'polypeptide(L)'
;MLIICLVKGVPARTTQVVSVSGVLRREEMDLVLNPHDAKAIEAAHYVKKMVGGKVVAISMGPEPKILPIMNDLTEPKEESFYVPRVSFDGFDERIILSDRRMAGADTWATSYTLACGINRYIKNHFEAVDKLIEAVKNSTAEDVASLAERLYVENLLPNYIYSKLPTVRQTLVEKYTSGEISKETFISELDKHKQDLSRFIILAGMKTSDGETGNTGPQTAEALSTMLGRLIPSIAFVREFEISPDSGTILVVRKIGKTLQRLRVSPPCVLTIDSHYEPRVPYASQQKKVRANSYRGKLSKVLVWDADVIGADPSKIGFMGSPTIVGPGYEIGKPPSQKFVGETLIFKQNVDKIEVNGKVYGPFKKGDLASNIPEQLLNKLKEDGVVGYFSLEDLVDEVFGEMKLVHRAV
;
A
#
# COMPACT_ATOMS: atom_id res chain seq x y z
N MET A 1 -1.91 -18.11 -9.63
CA MET A 1 -2.45 -17.34 -8.48
C MET A 1 -2.15 -15.86 -8.65
N LEU A 2 -3.13 -15.00 -8.37
CA LEU A 2 -2.95 -13.55 -8.24
C LEU A 2 -2.76 -13.18 -6.76
N ILE A 3 -1.77 -12.33 -6.49
CA ILE A 3 -1.39 -11.86 -5.15
C ILE A 3 -1.54 -10.34 -5.16
N ILE A 4 -2.58 -9.83 -4.52
CA ILE A 4 -2.95 -8.42 -4.56
C ILE A 4 -2.52 -7.77 -3.27
N CYS A 5 -1.59 -6.81 -3.33
CA CYS A 5 -1.19 -6.01 -2.19
C CYS A 5 -1.85 -4.64 -2.27
N LEU A 6 -2.69 -4.33 -1.29
CA LEU A 6 -3.27 -3.01 -1.12
C LEU A 6 -2.26 -2.12 -0.39
N VAL A 7 -1.95 -0.97 -0.99
CA VAL A 7 -1.02 0.01 -0.43
C VAL A 7 -1.65 1.40 -0.42
N LYS A 8 -1.27 2.24 0.55
CA LYS A 8 -1.75 3.62 0.68
C LYS A 8 -0.59 4.59 0.87
N GLY A 9 -0.65 5.72 0.15
CA GLY A 9 0.15 6.89 0.47
C GLY A 9 -0.42 7.64 1.67
N VAL A 10 0.40 7.85 2.70
CA VAL A 10 0.07 8.64 3.88
C VAL A 10 0.98 9.86 3.96
N PRO A 11 0.55 10.98 4.57
CA PRO A 11 1.42 12.13 4.72
C PRO A 11 2.71 11.77 5.47
N ALA A 12 3.85 12.24 4.97
CA ALA A 12 5.13 12.02 5.63
C ALA A 12 5.14 12.69 7.01
N ARG A 13 5.76 12.06 8.01
CA ARG A 13 5.88 12.63 9.37
C ARG A 13 6.68 13.95 9.41
N THR A 14 7.52 14.18 8.40
CA THR A 14 8.33 15.40 8.24
C THR A 14 7.53 16.58 7.67
N THR A 15 6.32 16.34 7.18
CA THR A 15 5.52 17.38 6.57
C THR A 15 4.75 18.16 7.63
N GLN A 16 4.95 19.48 7.65
CA GLN A 16 4.22 20.37 8.56
C GLN A 16 2.71 20.31 8.29
N VAL A 17 1.95 20.26 9.36
CA VAL A 17 0.49 20.47 9.33
C VAL A 17 0.24 21.91 8.94
N VAL A 18 -0.04 22.16 7.67
CA VAL A 18 -0.54 23.46 7.22
C VAL A 18 -2.06 23.45 7.43
N SER A 19 -2.54 24.04 8.53
CA SER A 19 -3.97 24.25 8.75
C SER A 19 -4.34 25.68 8.33
N VAL A 20 -5.45 25.83 7.59
CA VAL A 20 -6.12 27.12 7.40
C VAL A 20 -7.55 26.95 7.91
N SER A 21 -7.93 27.72 8.93
CA SER A 21 -9.26 27.68 9.54
C SER A 21 -9.69 26.30 10.06
N GLY A 22 -8.76 25.53 10.63
CA GLY A 22 -9.03 24.19 11.18
C GLY A 22 -9.09 23.07 10.13
N VAL A 23 -8.87 23.37 8.85
CA VAL A 23 -8.79 22.38 7.76
C VAL A 23 -7.34 22.16 7.36
N LEU A 24 -6.88 20.91 7.44
CA LEU A 24 -5.56 20.46 6.99
C LEU A 24 -5.43 20.55 5.47
N ARG A 25 -4.47 21.33 4.96
CA ARG A 25 -4.11 21.39 3.54
C ARG A 25 -3.22 20.22 3.15
N ARG A 26 -3.86 19.08 2.89
CA ARG A 26 -3.20 17.83 2.48
C ARG A 26 -2.52 17.89 1.10
N GLU A 27 -2.89 18.86 0.26
CA GLU A 27 -2.38 19.01 -1.12
C GLU A 27 -0.89 19.37 -1.17
N GLU A 28 -0.40 20.10 -0.17
CA GLU A 28 1.00 20.53 -0.04
C GLU A 28 1.90 19.45 0.59
N MET A 29 1.31 18.32 1.01
CA MET A 29 2.05 17.27 1.69
C MET A 29 2.62 16.23 0.72
N ASP A 30 3.85 15.79 0.98
CA ASP A 30 4.42 14.61 0.33
C ASP A 30 3.79 13.35 0.93
N LEU A 31 3.48 12.38 0.08
CA LEU A 31 2.98 11.08 0.51
C LEU A 31 4.13 10.07 0.51
N VAL A 32 4.19 9.27 1.57
CA VAL A 32 5.06 8.11 1.70
C VAL A 32 4.21 6.86 1.87
N LEU A 33 4.79 5.69 1.65
CA LEU A 33 4.11 4.42 1.91
C LEU A 33 3.69 4.35 3.38
N ASN A 34 2.44 3.95 3.61
CA ASN A 34 1.95 3.64 4.95
C ASN A 34 2.86 2.59 5.63
N PRO A 35 3.37 2.86 6.85
CA PRO A 35 4.27 1.93 7.53
C PRO A 35 3.68 0.53 7.76
N HIS A 36 2.36 0.42 7.94
CA HIS A 36 1.70 -0.88 8.11
C HIS A 36 1.63 -1.69 6.80
N ASP A 37 1.69 -1.04 5.65
CA ASP A 37 1.64 -1.72 4.35
C ASP A 37 2.98 -2.37 4.01
N ALA A 38 4.08 -1.93 4.63
CA ALA A 38 5.39 -2.59 4.52
C ALA A 38 5.30 -4.08 4.87
N LYS A 39 4.55 -4.43 5.92
CA LYS A 39 4.33 -5.83 6.32
C LYS A 39 3.43 -6.59 5.34
N ALA A 40 2.47 -5.92 4.71
CA ALA A 40 1.69 -6.51 3.63
C ALA A 40 2.55 -6.82 2.40
N ILE A 41 3.52 -5.96 2.07
CA ILE A 41 4.49 -6.19 0.99
C ILE A 41 5.37 -7.41 1.31
N GLU A 42 5.91 -7.52 2.52
CA GLU A 42 6.68 -8.70 2.96
C GLU A 42 5.85 -9.99 2.87
N ALA A 43 4.59 -9.95 3.30
CA ALA A 43 3.66 -11.06 3.18
C ALA A 43 3.40 -11.45 1.72
N ALA A 44 3.20 -10.46 0.84
CA ALA A 44 2.97 -10.69 -0.59
C ALA A 44 4.19 -11.34 -1.26
N HIS A 45 5.37 -10.86 -0.86
CA HIS A 45 6.63 -11.42 -1.29
C HIS A 45 6.81 -12.88 -0.84
N TYR A 46 6.51 -13.18 0.43
CA TYR A 46 6.52 -14.54 0.96
C TYR A 46 5.60 -15.47 0.16
N VAL A 47 4.35 -15.07 -0.10
CA VAL A 47 3.42 -15.88 -0.91
C VAL A 47 4.02 -16.17 -2.29
N LYS A 48 4.56 -15.15 -2.97
CA LYS A 48 5.17 -15.32 -4.29
C LYS A 48 6.36 -16.28 -4.26
N LYS A 49 7.20 -16.26 -3.21
CA LYS A 49 8.31 -17.21 -3.05
C LYS A 49 7.85 -18.64 -2.77
N MET A 50 6.64 -18.83 -2.25
CA MET A 50 6.10 -20.15 -1.93
C MET A 50 5.36 -20.78 -3.11
N VAL A 51 4.58 -20.01 -3.87
CA VAL A 51 3.68 -20.54 -4.91
C VAL A 51 3.93 -20.00 -6.31
N GLY A 52 4.77 -18.96 -6.46
CA GLY A 52 4.92 -18.18 -7.68
C GLY A 52 3.71 -17.27 -7.91
N GLY A 53 3.34 -17.09 -9.18
CA GLY A 53 2.20 -16.25 -9.56
C GLY A 53 2.60 -14.79 -9.79
N LYS A 54 1.60 -13.92 -9.66
CA LYS A 54 1.70 -12.50 -10.00
C LYS A 54 1.42 -11.65 -8.78
N VAL A 55 2.37 -10.80 -8.39
CA VAL A 55 2.18 -9.84 -7.31
C VAL A 55 1.91 -8.44 -7.87
N VAL A 56 0.76 -7.86 -7.51
CA VAL A 56 0.31 -6.53 -7.96
C VAL A 56 0.11 -5.61 -6.77
N ALA A 57 0.61 -4.37 -6.88
CA ALA A 57 0.30 -3.31 -5.93
C ALA A 57 -0.90 -2.51 -6.45
N ILE A 58 -1.92 -2.29 -5.62
CA ILE A 58 -3.06 -1.44 -5.95
C ILE A 58 -3.19 -0.36 -4.87
N SER A 59 -3.30 0.90 -5.31
CA SER A 59 -3.59 2.03 -4.42
C SER A 59 -4.65 2.93 -5.03
N MET A 60 -5.42 3.58 -4.17
CA MET A 60 -6.38 4.61 -4.55
C MET A 60 -5.88 5.96 -4.07
N GLY A 61 -5.84 6.95 -4.97
CA GLY A 61 -5.45 8.30 -4.63
C GLY A 61 -5.05 9.15 -5.83
N PRO A 62 -4.69 10.42 -5.62
CA PRO A 62 -4.24 11.31 -6.68
C PRO A 62 -2.97 10.77 -7.34
N GLU A 63 -3.03 10.48 -8.63
CA GLU A 63 -1.94 9.85 -9.38
C GLU A 63 -0.58 10.56 -9.23
N PRO A 64 -0.49 11.91 -9.32
CA PRO A 64 0.79 12.59 -9.15
C PRO A 64 1.46 12.38 -7.78
N LYS A 65 0.67 12.09 -6.74
CA LYS A 65 1.15 11.89 -5.36
C LYS A 65 1.45 10.42 -5.05
N ILE A 66 0.76 9.50 -5.71
CA ILE A 66 0.93 8.05 -5.49
C ILE A 66 1.98 7.46 -6.44
N LEU A 67 2.17 8.06 -7.62
CA LEU A 67 3.11 7.59 -8.64
C LEU A 67 4.56 7.42 -8.12
N PRO A 68 5.13 8.34 -7.31
CA PRO A 68 6.48 8.14 -6.77
C PRO A 68 6.60 6.91 -5.87
N ILE A 69 5.62 6.66 -5.00
CA ILE A 69 5.56 5.45 -4.17
C ILE A 69 5.51 4.21 -5.06
N MET A 70 4.65 4.21 -6.07
CA MET A 70 4.51 3.07 -6.99
C MET A 70 5.80 2.80 -7.76
N ASN A 71 6.48 3.82 -8.27
CA ASN A 71 7.75 3.63 -8.98
C ASN A 71 8.80 2.97 -8.08
N ASP A 72 8.84 3.35 -6.80
CA ASP A 72 9.77 2.77 -5.81
C ASP A 72 9.40 1.33 -5.41
N LEU A 73 8.19 0.86 -5.74
CA LEU A 73 7.79 -0.55 -5.59
C LEU A 73 8.19 -1.44 -6.79
N THR A 74 8.92 -0.91 -7.78
CA THR A 74 9.42 -1.70 -8.92
C THR A 74 10.43 -2.74 -8.55
N GLU A 75 11.35 -2.35 -7.69
CA GLU A 75 12.46 -3.14 -7.22
C GLU A 75 12.90 -2.58 -5.88
N PRO A 76 13.49 -3.39 -5.01
CA PRO A 76 14.00 -2.90 -3.74
C PRO A 76 15.05 -1.82 -3.96
N LYS A 77 14.93 -0.71 -3.24
CA LYS A 77 15.93 0.35 -3.18
C LYS A 77 16.62 0.32 -1.82
N GLU A 78 17.93 0.53 -1.80
CA GLU A 78 18.69 0.65 -0.54
C GLU A 78 18.25 1.90 0.24
N GLU A 79 18.07 3.01 -0.49
CA GLU A 79 17.56 4.27 0.04
C GLU A 79 16.37 4.76 -0.80
N SER A 80 15.27 5.09 -0.13
CA SER A 80 14.10 5.69 -0.74
C SER A 80 13.43 6.64 0.26
N PHE A 81 13.01 7.80 -0.25
CA PHE A 81 12.20 8.74 0.51
C PHE A 81 10.74 8.26 0.64
N TYR A 82 10.21 7.58 -0.38
CA TYR A 82 8.81 7.21 -0.49
C TYR A 82 8.48 5.86 0.14
N VAL A 83 9.40 4.91 0.09
CA VAL A 83 9.20 3.53 0.55
C VAL A 83 10.30 3.18 1.55
N PRO A 84 9.97 2.79 2.78
CA PRO A 84 10.99 2.35 3.75
C PRO A 84 11.71 1.10 3.24
N ARG A 85 12.83 0.74 3.87
CA ARG A 85 13.50 -0.53 3.55
C ARG A 85 12.58 -1.70 3.90
N VAL A 86 12.16 -2.44 2.86
CA VAL A 86 11.29 -3.62 2.96
C VAL A 86 11.96 -4.77 2.21
N SER A 87 11.81 -6.00 2.70
CA SER A 87 12.33 -7.19 2.04
C SER A 87 11.37 -7.70 0.97
N PHE A 88 11.67 -7.42 -0.31
CA PHE A 88 10.90 -7.89 -1.48
C PHE A 88 11.73 -7.86 -2.77
N ASP A 89 11.33 -8.63 -3.79
CA ASP A 89 11.98 -8.66 -5.12
C ASP A 89 11.44 -7.60 -6.10
N GLY A 90 10.45 -6.79 -5.70
CA GLY A 90 9.69 -5.91 -6.59
C GLY A 90 8.33 -6.45 -7.03
N PHE A 91 7.41 -5.54 -7.35
CA PHE A 91 6.08 -5.87 -7.86
C PHE A 91 6.08 -6.22 -9.35
N ASP A 92 5.27 -7.21 -9.76
CA ASP A 92 5.13 -7.55 -11.20
C ASP A 92 4.30 -6.50 -11.95
N GLU A 93 3.44 -5.79 -11.23
CA GLU A 93 2.55 -4.76 -11.77
C GLU A 93 2.10 -3.82 -10.66
N ARG A 94 1.73 -2.59 -11.03
CA ARG A 94 1.25 -1.57 -10.11
C ARG A 94 0.13 -0.78 -10.74
N ILE A 95 -0.91 -0.52 -9.96
CA ILE A 95 -2.13 0.12 -10.40
C ILE A 95 -2.49 1.24 -9.43
N ILE A 96 -2.77 2.42 -9.98
CA ILE A 96 -3.36 3.55 -9.27
C ILE A 96 -4.80 3.69 -9.72
N LEU A 97 -5.74 3.61 -8.78
CA LEU A 97 -7.13 4.00 -8.99
C LEU A 97 -7.20 5.50 -8.73
N SER A 98 -7.36 6.29 -9.79
CA SER A 98 -7.29 7.75 -9.72
C SER A 98 -8.39 8.40 -10.54
N ASP A 99 -9.32 9.05 -9.85
CA ASP A 99 -10.40 9.83 -10.43
C ASP A 99 -10.87 10.86 -9.40
N ARG A 100 -11.26 12.06 -9.86
CA ARG A 100 -11.82 13.10 -8.97
C ARG A 100 -13.10 12.62 -8.28
N ARG A 101 -13.87 11.74 -8.92
CA ARG A 101 -15.07 11.09 -8.35
C ARG A 101 -14.76 10.23 -7.13
N MET A 102 -13.51 9.79 -6.95
CA MET A 102 -13.07 8.98 -5.80
C MET A 102 -12.61 9.84 -4.60
N ALA A 103 -12.56 11.17 -4.75
CA ALA A 103 -12.10 12.07 -3.68
C ALA A 103 -13.08 12.12 -2.50
N GLY A 104 -12.56 12.31 -1.29
CA GLY A 104 -13.38 12.41 -0.08
C GLY A 104 -14.04 11.10 0.36
N ALA A 105 -13.55 9.96 -0.15
CA ALA A 105 -14.01 8.64 0.26
C ALA A 105 -13.70 8.35 1.73
N ASP A 106 -14.70 7.83 2.45
CA ASP A 106 -14.51 7.15 3.72
C ASP A 106 -14.02 5.71 3.51
N THR A 107 -14.00 4.90 4.57
CA THR A 107 -13.50 3.52 4.47
C THR A 107 -14.37 2.64 3.58
N TRP A 108 -15.70 2.81 3.57
CA TRP A 108 -16.59 1.98 2.76
C TRP A 108 -16.49 2.35 1.28
N ALA A 109 -16.56 3.65 0.96
CA ALA A 109 -16.40 4.14 -0.41
C ALA A 109 -15.02 3.76 -0.99
N THR A 110 -13.97 3.85 -0.17
CA THR A 110 -12.62 3.38 -0.53
C THR A 110 -12.62 1.88 -0.83
N SER A 111 -13.22 1.08 0.05
CA SER A 111 -13.25 -0.37 -0.07
C SER A 111 -14.04 -0.85 -1.28
N TYR A 112 -15.17 -0.21 -1.58
CA TYR A 112 -15.95 -0.47 -2.78
C TYR A 112 -15.15 -0.13 -4.05
N THR A 113 -14.43 0.99 -4.06
CA THR A 113 -13.56 1.38 -5.18
C THR A 113 -12.44 0.36 -5.40
N LEU A 114 -11.74 -0.05 -4.33
CA LEU A 114 -10.69 -1.08 -4.39
C LEU A 114 -11.26 -2.42 -4.87
N ALA A 115 -12.45 -2.82 -4.39
CA ALA A 115 -13.13 -4.02 -4.85
C ALA A 115 -13.46 -3.98 -6.35
N CYS A 116 -13.92 -2.84 -6.88
CA CYS A 116 -14.13 -2.65 -8.32
C CYS A 116 -12.82 -2.82 -9.10
N GLY A 117 -11.75 -2.18 -8.66
CA GLY A 117 -10.42 -2.30 -9.28
C GLY A 117 -9.89 -3.74 -9.27
N ILE A 118 -10.02 -4.44 -8.15
CA ILE A 118 -9.64 -5.84 -8.01
C ILE A 118 -10.48 -6.74 -8.94
N ASN A 119 -11.79 -6.53 -8.98
CA ASN A 119 -12.69 -7.30 -9.83
C ASN A 119 -12.34 -7.10 -11.32
N ARG A 120 -12.08 -5.85 -11.74
CA ARG A 120 -11.61 -5.55 -13.10
C ARG A 120 -10.28 -6.23 -13.40
N TYR A 121 -9.33 -6.17 -12.46
CA TYR A 121 -8.03 -6.82 -12.60
C TYR A 121 -8.15 -8.32 -12.81
N ILE A 122 -8.97 -9.00 -12.01
CA ILE A 122 -9.23 -10.44 -12.13
C ILE A 122 -9.90 -10.76 -13.48
N LYS A 123 -10.91 -9.97 -13.88
CA LYS A 123 -11.60 -10.13 -15.17
C LYS A 123 -10.65 -10.02 -16.35
N ASN A 124 -9.71 -9.07 -16.35
CA ASN A 124 -8.73 -8.95 -17.43
C ASN A 124 -7.91 -10.24 -17.63
N HIS A 125 -7.56 -10.93 -16.55
CA HIS A 125 -6.83 -12.21 -16.64
C HIS A 125 -7.74 -13.35 -17.13
N PHE A 126 -9.00 -13.39 -16.70
CA PHE A 126 -9.96 -14.37 -17.22
C PHE A 126 -10.22 -14.16 -18.71
N GLU A 127 -10.45 -12.93 -19.14
CA GLU A 127 -10.66 -12.56 -20.55
C GLU A 127 -9.44 -12.93 -21.42
N ALA A 128 -8.21 -12.79 -20.90
CA ALA A 128 -7.00 -13.20 -21.60
C ALA A 128 -6.96 -14.71 -21.86
N VAL A 129 -7.32 -15.51 -20.84
CA VAL A 129 -7.40 -16.99 -20.98
C VAL A 129 -8.53 -17.38 -21.92
N ASP A 130 -9.69 -16.73 -21.81
CA ASP A 130 -10.85 -17.01 -22.67
C ASP A 130 -10.54 -16.73 -24.15
N LYS A 131 -9.85 -15.62 -24.44
CA LYS A 131 -9.35 -15.31 -25.79
C LYS A 131 -8.41 -16.39 -26.34
N LEU A 132 -7.53 -16.95 -25.50
CA LEU A 132 -6.66 -18.06 -25.93
C LEU A 132 -7.44 -19.35 -26.19
N ILE A 133 -8.40 -19.69 -25.31
CA ILE A 133 -9.26 -20.87 -25.50
C ILE A 133 -10.05 -20.73 -26.80
N GLU A 134 -10.57 -19.54 -27.11
CA GLU A 134 -11.31 -19.27 -28.34
C GLU A 134 -10.39 -19.34 -29.58
N ALA A 135 -9.19 -18.77 -29.52
CA ALA A 135 -8.22 -18.86 -30.62
C ALA A 135 -7.81 -20.30 -30.92
N VAL A 136 -7.62 -21.13 -29.90
CA VAL A 136 -7.33 -22.57 -30.08
C VAL A 136 -8.49 -23.29 -30.76
N LYS A 137 -9.73 -22.85 -30.53
CA LYS A 137 -10.92 -23.42 -31.16
C LYS A 137 -11.00 -23.07 -32.64
N ASN A 138 -10.67 -21.84 -33.01
CA ASN A 138 -11.07 -21.24 -34.28
C ASN A 138 -9.92 -20.83 -35.21
N SER A 139 -8.66 -20.92 -34.77
CA SER A 139 -7.50 -20.37 -35.48
C SER A 139 -6.35 -21.38 -35.60
N THR A 140 -5.31 -21.00 -36.35
CA THR A 140 -4.12 -21.84 -36.54
C THR A 140 -3.21 -21.83 -35.30
N ALA A 141 -2.28 -22.79 -35.22
CA ALA A 141 -1.31 -22.83 -34.12
C ALA A 141 -0.39 -21.60 -34.09
N GLU A 142 -0.08 -21.02 -35.26
CA GLU A 142 0.72 -19.80 -35.38
C GLU A 142 -0.02 -18.57 -34.83
N ASP A 143 -1.32 -18.44 -35.14
CA ASP A 143 -2.16 -17.37 -34.60
C ASP A 143 -2.27 -17.44 -33.08
N VAL A 144 -2.42 -18.66 -32.53
CA VAL A 144 -2.45 -18.90 -31.08
C VAL A 144 -1.13 -18.48 -30.44
N ALA A 145 0.01 -18.80 -31.04
CA ALA A 145 1.32 -18.40 -30.54
C ALA A 145 1.50 -16.87 -30.55
N SER A 146 1.09 -16.20 -31.63
CA SER A 146 1.12 -14.74 -31.73
C SER A 146 0.23 -14.05 -30.69
N LEU A 147 -0.97 -14.59 -30.46
CA LEU A 147 -1.87 -14.11 -29.40
C LEU A 147 -1.25 -14.30 -28.01
N ALA A 148 -0.68 -15.47 -27.74
CA ALA A 148 -0.05 -15.77 -26.46
C ALA A 148 1.15 -14.85 -26.20
N GLU A 149 1.95 -14.55 -27.23
CA GLU A 149 3.06 -13.60 -27.13
C GLU A 149 2.59 -12.21 -26.71
N ARG A 150 1.53 -11.70 -27.35
CA ARG A 150 0.98 -10.38 -27.04
C ARG A 150 0.47 -10.31 -25.61
N LEU A 151 -0.34 -11.29 -25.20
CA LEU A 151 -0.87 -11.38 -23.84
C LEU A 151 0.24 -11.57 -22.79
N TYR A 152 1.33 -12.25 -23.14
CA TYR A 152 2.51 -12.35 -22.29
C TYR A 152 3.20 -11.00 -22.08
N VAL A 153 3.39 -10.22 -23.14
CA VAL A 153 3.99 -8.86 -23.06
C VAL A 153 3.08 -7.91 -22.27
N GLU A 154 1.77 -8.04 -22.39
CA GLU A 154 0.76 -7.34 -21.56
C GLU A 154 0.72 -7.84 -20.11
N ASN A 155 1.61 -8.79 -19.75
CA ASN A 155 1.74 -9.37 -18.42
C ASN A 155 0.51 -10.18 -17.98
N LEU A 156 -0.29 -10.72 -18.90
CA LEU A 156 -1.52 -11.47 -18.59
C LEU A 156 -1.32 -12.99 -18.55
N LEU A 157 -0.15 -13.48 -18.99
CA LEU A 157 0.19 -14.91 -18.96
C LEU A 157 1.45 -15.20 -18.13
N PRO A 158 1.50 -16.33 -17.39
CA PRO A 158 2.70 -16.80 -16.70
C PRO A 158 3.69 -17.45 -17.67
N ASN A 159 4.93 -17.62 -17.23
CA ASN A 159 6.00 -18.18 -18.05
C ASN A 159 5.73 -19.62 -18.53
N TYR A 160 4.99 -20.42 -17.78
CA TYR A 160 4.70 -21.80 -18.18
C TYR A 160 3.70 -21.89 -19.33
N ILE A 161 2.83 -20.89 -19.52
CA ILE A 161 1.90 -20.86 -20.66
C ILE A 161 2.65 -20.43 -21.92
N TYR A 162 3.36 -19.30 -21.83
CA TYR A 162 4.20 -18.78 -22.89
C TYR A 162 5.40 -18.06 -22.26
N SER A 163 6.56 -18.11 -22.90
CA SER A 163 7.77 -17.43 -22.43
C SER A 163 8.78 -17.32 -23.56
N LYS A 164 9.49 -16.18 -23.63
CA LYS A 164 10.65 -15.98 -24.51
C LYS A 164 11.99 -16.30 -23.82
N LEU A 165 11.96 -16.60 -22.52
CA LEU A 165 13.18 -16.82 -21.74
C LEU A 165 13.82 -18.16 -22.14
N PRO A 166 15.11 -18.19 -22.56
CA PRO A 166 15.78 -19.44 -22.98
C PRO A 166 15.82 -20.54 -21.91
N THR A 167 15.69 -20.11 -20.66
CA THR A 167 15.71 -20.95 -19.45
C THR A 167 14.38 -21.63 -19.14
N VAL A 168 13.28 -21.18 -19.75
CA VAL A 168 11.95 -21.78 -19.60
C VAL A 168 11.66 -22.45 -20.94
N ARG A 169 11.69 -23.79 -20.95
CA ARG A 169 11.44 -24.60 -22.14
C ARG A 169 10.15 -25.40 -21.97
N GLN A 170 9.59 -25.83 -23.09
CA GLN A 170 8.38 -26.66 -23.14
C GLN A 170 7.20 -25.94 -22.50
N THR A 171 7.02 -24.67 -22.87
CA THR A 171 5.81 -23.92 -22.49
C THR A 171 4.58 -24.60 -23.07
N LEU A 172 3.40 -24.32 -22.49
CA LEU A 172 2.15 -24.92 -22.95
C LEU A 172 1.93 -24.64 -24.45
N VAL A 173 2.23 -23.40 -24.90
CA VAL A 173 2.14 -23.01 -26.32
C VAL A 173 3.15 -23.76 -27.17
N GLU A 174 4.41 -23.86 -26.75
CA GLU A 174 5.44 -24.61 -27.50
C GLU A 174 5.02 -26.07 -27.73
N LYS A 175 4.55 -26.75 -26.67
CA LYS A 175 4.07 -28.13 -26.74
C LYS A 175 2.89 -28.30 -27.70
N TYR A 176 2.00 -27.32 -27.75
CA TYR A 176 0.87 -27.34 -28.67
C TYR A 176 1.33 -27.12 -30.12
N THR A 177 2.18 -26.12 -30.35
CA THR A 177 2.70 -25.81 -31.68
C THR A 177 3.58 -26.91 -32.26
N SER A 178 4.27 -27.69 -31.41
CA SER A 178 5.08 -28.84 -31.83
C SER A 178 4.28 -30.14 -32.02
N GLY A 179 2.99 -30.15 -31.67
CA GLY A 179 2.15 -31.34 -31.69
C GLY A 179 2.38 -32.34 -30.55
N GLU A 180 3.12 -31.98 -29.50
CA GLU A 180 3.33 -32.82 -28.31
C GLU A 180 2.03 -33.02 -27.52
N ILE A 181 1.13 -32.04 -27.52
CA ILE A 181 -0.17 -32.10 -26.83
C ILE A 181 -1.33 -31.80 -27.78
N SER A 182 -2.47 -32.46 -27.52
CA SER A 182 -3.70 -32.23 -28.28
C SER A 182 -4.35 -30.89 -27.93
N LYS A 183 -5.27 -30.45 -28.80
CA LYS A 183 -6.12 -29.28 -28.58
C LYS A 183 -6.94 -29.38 -27.29
N GLU A 184 -7.48 -30.55 -27.01
CA GLU A 184 -8.30 -30.82 -25.81
C GLU A 184 -7.43 -30.71 -24.55
N THR A 185 -6.22 -31.24 -24.61
CA THR A 185 -5.26 -31.16 -23.50
C THR A 185 -4.85 -29.70 -23.23
N PHE A 186 -4.59 -28.92 -24.28
CA PHE A 186 -4.25 -27.50 -24.16
C PHE A 186 -5.38 -26.70 -23.50
N ILE A 187 -6.62 -26.89 -23.96
CA ILE A 187 -7.80 -26.23 -23.37
C ILE A 187 -7.97 -26.64 -21.91
N SER A 188 -7.80 -27.93 -21.58
CA SER A 188 -7.90 -28.40 -20.20
C SER A 188 -6.87 -27.74 -19.27
N GLU A 189 -5.64 -27.50 -19.74
CA GLU A 189 -4.61 -26.81 -18.96
C GLU A 189 -4.90 -25.32 -18.79
N LEU A 190 -5.48 -24.66 -19.80
CA LEU A 190 -5.97 -23.29 -19.68
C LEU A 190 -7.14 -23.17 -18.70
N ASP A 191 -8.07 -24.13 -18.70
CA ASP A 191 -9.17 -24.16 -17.72
C ASP A 191 -8.65 -24.35 -16.29
N LYS A 192 -7.63 -25.20 -16.08
CA LYS A 192 -6.94 -25.32 -14.79
C LYS A 192 -6.29 -24.00 -14.38
N HIS A 193 -5.63 -23.30 -15.31
CA HIS A 193 -5.08 -21.97 -15.03
C HIS A 193 -6.15 -20.98 -14.61
N LYS A 194 -7.30 -20.99 -15.30
CA LYS A 194 -8.47 -20.17 -14.96
C LYS A 194 -8.95 -20.46 -13.53
N GLN A 195 -9.02 -21.73 -13.14
CA GLN A 195 -9.34 -22.11 -11.76
C GLN A 195 -8.31 -21.54 -10.77
N ASP A 196 -7.01 -21.58 -11.08
CA ASP A 196 -5.96 -21.00 -10.24
C ASP A 196 -6.02 -19.47 -10.11
N LEU A 197 -6.51 -18.77 -11.13
CA LEU A 197 -6.76 -17.34 -11.08
C LEU A 197 -7.91 -16.98 -10.14
N SER A 198 -8.91 -17.87 -9.99
CA SER A 198 -10.04 -17.69 -9.06
C SER A 198 -9.65 -17.79 -7.58
N ARG A 199 -8.44 -18.31 -7.31
CA ARG A 199 -7.85 -18.57 -5.99
C ARG A 199 -6.88 -17.44 -5.57
N PHE A 200 -7.28 -16.19 -5.73
CA PHE A 200 -6.44 -15.02 -5.45
C PHE A 200 -6.35 -14.68 -3.96
N ILE A 201 -5.27 -14.05 -3.53
CA ILE A 201 -5.11 -13.54 -2.16
C ILE A 201 -5.00 -12.02 -2.17
N ILE A 202 -5.65 -11.36 -1.21
CA ILE A 202 -5.52 -9.92 -0.99
C ILE A 202 -4.83 -9.69 0.36
N LEU A 203 -3.83 -8.83 0.36
CA LEU A 203 -3.01 -8.48 1.51
C LEU A 203 -3.08 -6.98 1.73
N ALA A 204 -3.36 -6.57 2.96
CA ALA A 204 -3.43 -5.17 3.36
C ALA A 204 -2.71 -4.94 4.68
N GLY A 205 -2.20 -3.75 4.94
CA GLY A 205 -1.76 -3.37 6.28
C GLY A 205 -2.93 -3.34 7.27
N MET A 206 -2.65 -3.57 8.56
CA MET A 206 -3.70 -3.60 9.59
C MET A 206 -4.49 -2.30 9.76
N LYS A 207 -3.86 -1.14 9.50
CA LYS A 207 -4.46 0.20 9.56
C LYS A 207 -3.58 1.20 8.81
N THR A 208 -4.05 2.43 8.67
CA THR A 208 -3.27 3.53 8.10
C THR A 208 -2.90 4.52 9.18
N SER A 209 -1.74 5.16 9.11
CA SER A 209 -1.27 6.08 10.16
C SER A 209 -2.05 7.41 10.23
N ASP A 210 -2.78 7.77 9.17
CA ASP A 210 -3.52 9.02 9.07
C ASP A 210 -4.99 8.90 9.54
N GLY A 211 -5.64 7.78 9.24
CA GLY A 211 -7.05 7.54 9.59
C GLY A 211 -7.25 6.51 10.70
N GLU A 212 -6.29 5.63 10.92
CA GLU A 212 -6.25 4.61 11.99
C GLU A 212 -7.45 3.66 12.12
N THR A 213 -8.38 3.66 11.17
CA THR A 213 -9.66 2.91 11.27
C THR A 213 -9.49 1.39 11.19
N GLY A 214 -8.57 0.90 10.37
CA GLY A 214 -8.36 -0.54 10.14
C GLY A 214 -9.48 -1.26 9.37
N ASN A 215 -10.45 -0.52 8.81
CA ASN A 215 -11.66 -1.11 8.22
C ASN A 215 -11.52 -1.50 6.74
N THR A 216 -10.59 -0.87 5.99
CA THR A 216 -10.54 -0.99 4.52
C THR A 216 -10.31 -2.42 4.02
N GLY A 217 -9.42 -3.18 4.66
CA GLY A 217 -9.18 -4.58 4.29
C GLY A 217 -10.44 -5.46 4.41
N PRO A 218 -11.05 -5.56 5.61
CA PRO A 218 -12.28 -6.32 5.81
C PRO A 218 -13.46 -5.84 4.95
N GLN A 219 -13.64 -4.52 4.81
CA GLN A 219 -14.71 -3.97 3.97
C GLN A 219 -14.49 -4.25 2.48
N THR A 220 -13.23 -4.32 2.00
CA THR A 220 -12.93 -4.72 0.62
C THR A 220 -13.33 -6.18 0.38
N ALA A 221 -13.12 -7.06 1.38
CA ALA A 221 -13.57 -8.44 1.31
C ALA A 221 -15.10 -8.56 1.21
N GLU A 222 -15.82 -7.75 1.98
CA GLU A 222 -17.29 -7.69 1.95
C GLU A 222 -17.82 -7.20 0.59
N ALA A 223 -17.27 -6.09 0.08
CA ALA A 223 -17.64 -5.55 -1.21
C ALA A 223 -17.38 -6.56 -2.35
N LEU A 224 -16.23 -7.24 -2.35
CA LEU A 224 -15.93 -8.31 -3.31
C LEU A 224 -16.85 -9.51 -3.15
N SER A 225 -17.22 -9.87 -1.92
CA SER A 225 -18.14 -10.98 -1.67
C SER A 225 -19.50 -10.73 -2.32
N THR A 226 -19.99 -9.50 -2.18
CA THR A 226 -21.23 -9.05 -2.81
C THR A 226 -21.10 -9.02 -4.33
N MET A 227 -20.02 -8.44 -4.88
CA MET A 227 -19.80 -8.33 -6.34
C MET A 227 -19.66 -9.69 -7.03
N LEU A 228 -19.03 -10.66 -6.38
CA LEU A 228 -18.76 -11.98 -6.94
C LEU A 228 -19.85 -13.00 -6.60
N GLY A 229 -20.85 -12.63 -5.79
CA GLY A 229 -21.91 -13.54 -5.34
C GLY A 229 -21.40 -14.74 -4.54
N ARG A 230 -20.23 -14.63 -3.91
CA ARG A 230 -19.59 -15.70 -3.11
C ARG A 230 -18.78 -15.10 -1.98
N LEU A 231 -18.72 -15.79 -0.85
CA LEU A 231 -17.94 -15.33 0.30
C LEU A 231 -16.44 -15.26 -0.01
N ILE A 232 -15.83 -14.11 0.30
CA ILE A 232 -14.38 -13.90 0.36
C ILE A 232 -14.01 -13.73 1.85
N PRO A 233 -13.51 -14.79 2.52
CA PRO A 233 -13.17 -14.72 3.93
C PRO A 233 -12.12 -13.64 4.23
N SER A 234 -12.32 -12.89 5.30
CA SER A 234 -11.35 -11.91 5.81
C SER A 234 -10.80 -12.37 7.16
N ILE A 235 -9.47 -12.38 7.31
CA ILE A 235 -8.81 -12.64 8.59
C ILE A 235 -7.97 -11.42 8.96
N ALA A 236 -8.39 -10.76 10.04
CA ALA A 236 -7.68 -9.60 10.57
C ALA A 236 -6.57 -9.97 11.58
N PHE A 237 -5.65 -9.03 11.82
CA PHE A 237 -4.57 -9.12 12.81
C PHE A 237 -3.63 -10.33 12.64
N VAL A 238 -3.28 -10.64 11.39
CA VAL A 238 -2.41 -11.77 11.06
C VAL A 238 -0.98 -11.49 11.49
N ARG A 239 -0.44 -12.32 12.39
CA ARG A 239 0.96 -12.25 12.84
C ARG A 239 1.88 -13.23 12.14
N GLU A 240 1.34 -14.38 11.76
CA GLU A 240 2.07 -15.39 11.01
C GLU A 240 1.09 -16.11 10.09
N PHE A 241 1.58 -16.59 8.94
CA PHE A 241 0.85 -17.59 8.18
C PHE A 241 1.79 -18.47 7.36
N GLU A 242 1.27 -19.63 6.98
CA GLU A 242 1.89 -20.56 6.03
C GLU A 242 0.93 -20.85 4.90
N ILE A 243 1.46 -20.89 3.68
CA ILE A 243 0.70 -21.32 2.50
C ILE A 243 1.25 -22.65 1.98
N SER A 244 0.36 -23.62 1.79
CA SER A 244 0.69 -24.89 1.15
C SER A 244 0.96 -24.67 -0.35
N PRO A 245 2.15 -25.03 -0.88
CA PRO A 245 2.48 -24.81 -2.28
C PRO A 245 1.55 -25.50 -3.27
N ASP A 246 0.95 -26.62 -2.88
CA ASP A 246 0.15 -27.47 -3.77
C ASP A 246 -1.34 -27.20 -3.60
N SER A 247 -1.83 -27.19 -2.37
CA SER A 247 -3.25 -26.99 -2.11
C SER A 247 -3.64 -25.52 -2.06
N GLY A 248 -2.69 -24.57 -1.96
CA GLY A 248 -2.96 -23.15 -1.74
C GLY A 248 -3.63 -22.82 -0.40
N THR A 249 -3.87 -23.81 0.46
CA THR A 249 -4.49 -23.62 1.78
C THR A 249 -3.55 -22.84 2.69
N ILE A 250 -4.12 -21.93 3.47
CA ILE A 250 -3.39 -21.03 4.36
C ILE A 250 -3.71 -21.37 5.81
N LEU A 251 -2.67 -21.59 6.61
CA LEU A 251 -2.75 -21.69 8.06
C LEU A 251 -2.32 -20.35 8.65
N VAL A 252 -3.23 -19.69 9.37
CA VAL A 252 -3.05 -18.32 9.86
C VAL A 252 -3.01 -18.33 11.38
N VAL A 253 -2.07 -17.57 11.96
CA VAL A 253 -2.05 -17.23 13.38
C VAL A 253 -2.37 -15.73 13.51
N ARG A 254 -3.46 -15.42 14.22
CA ARG A 254 -3.83 -14.03 14.54
C ARG A 254 -3.87 -13.80 16.05
N LYS A 255 -3.64 -12.54 16.46
CA LYS A 255 -3.74 -12.12 17.86
C LYS A 255 -4.93 -11.19 18.06
N ILE A 256 -5.84 -11.54 18.97
CA ILE A 256 -6.96 -10.69 19.38
C ILE A 256 -6.88 -10.52 20.91
N GLY A 257 -6.61 -9.30 21.36
CA GLY A 257 -6.35 -9.02 22.77
C GLY A 257 -5.20 -9.90 23.30
N LYS A 258 -5.51 -10.77 24.27
CA LYS A 258 -4.55 -11.73 24.87
C LYS A 258 -4.60 -13.12 24.23
N THR A 259 -5.47 -13.33 23.24
CA THR A 259 -5.72 -14.64 22.64
C THR A 259 -4.99 -14.78 21.31
N LEU A 260 -4.28 -15.89 21.13
CA LEU A 260 -3.78 -16.34 19.83
C LEU A 260 -4.78 -17.34 19.24
N GLN A 261 -5.20 -17.11 18.00
CA GLN A 261 -6.10 -17.99 17.27
C GLN A 261 -5.39 -18.57 16.06
N ARG A 262 -5.50 -19.88 15.86
CA ARG A 262 -5.05 -20.59 14.66
C ARG A 262 -6.26 -20.90 13.79
N LEU A 263 -6.21 -20.45 12.54
CA LEU A 263 -7.31 -20.58 11.58
C LEU A 263 -6.79 -21.21 10.30
N ARG A 264 -7.66 -21.94 9.61
CA ARG A 264 -7.38 -22.44 8.26
C ARG A 264 -8.33 -21.73 7.30
N VAL A 265 -7.79 -21.23 6.18
CA VAL A 265 -8.56 -20.59 5.12
C VAL A 265 -8.05 -21.03 3.75
N SER A 266 -8.94 -21.12 2.78
CA SER A 266 -8.59 -21.38 1.39
C SER A 266 -8.81 -20.11 0.56
N PRO A 267 -7.93 -19.80 -0.41
CA PRO A 267 -8.18 -18.71 -1.35
C PRO A 267 -9.47 -18.94 -2.17
N PRO A 268 -10.18 -17.87 -2.55
CA PRO A 268 -9.79 -16.49 -2.33
C PRO A 268 -10.02 -15.99 -0.91
N CYS A 269 -9.17 -15.09 -0.43
CA CYS A 269 -9.30 -14.52 0.91
C CYS A 269 -8.58 -13.17 1.03
N VAL A 270 -8.92 -12.43 2.08
CA VAL A 270 -8.23 -11.20 2.49
C VAL A 270 -7.54 -11.41 3.83
N LEU A 271 -6.24 -11.08 3.91
CA LEU A 271 -5.51 -11.04 5.16
C LEU A 271 -5.06 -9.61 5.46
N THR A 272 -5.38 -9.09 6.65
CA THR A 272 -4.77 -7.84 7.12
C THR A 272 -3.60 -8.15 8.03
N ILE A 273 -2.43 -7.66 7.67
CA ILE A 273 -1.16 -8.02 8.28
C ILE A 273 -0.86 -7.10 9.46
N ASP A 274 -0.64 -7.70 10.63
CA ASP A 274 -0.26 -7.00 11.87
C ASP A 274 1.13 -6.37 11.74
N SER A 275 1.38 -5.29 12.48
CA SER A 275 2.69 -4.62 12.48
C SER A 275 3.84 -5.52 12.97
N HIS A 276 3.52 -6.54 13.77
CA HIS A 276 4.47 -7.53 14.29
C HIS A 276 4.52 -8.79 13.42
N TYR A 277 4.10 -8.72 12.15
CA TYR A 277 4.22 -9.83 11.24
C TYR A 277 5.69 -10.21 11.00
N GLU A 278 5.96 -11.51 11.09
CA GLU A 278 7.25 -12.10 10.82
C GLU A 278 7.10 -13.13 9.67
N PRO A 279 7.71 -12.87 8.50
CA PRO A 279 7.64 -13.80 7.39
C PRO A 279 8.41 -15.09 7.70
N ARG A 280 7.83 -16.23 7.35
CA ARG A 280 8.57 -17.51 7.40
C ARG A 280 9.57 -17.60 6.26
N VAL A 281 10.62 -18.40 6.44
CA VAL A 281 11.64 -18.63 5.41
C VAL A 281 11.05 -19.51 4.30
N PRO A 282 11.09 -19.08 3.02
CA PRO A 282 10.63 -19.90 1.91
C PRO A 282 11.50 -21.15 1.71
N TYR A 283 10.89 -22.24 1.25
CA TYR A 283 11.62 -23.49 0.94
C TYR A 283 12.36 -23.37 -0.41
N ALA A 284 13.66 -23.70 -0.42
CA ALA A 284 14.48 -23.68 -1.64
C ALA A 284 13.99 -24.65 -2.72
N SER A 285 13.29 -25.72 -2.34
CA SER A 285 12.78 -26.75 -3.26
C SER A 285 11.72 -26.24 -4.25
N GLN A 286 11.10 -25.07 -4.00
CA GLN A 286 10.01 -24.54 -4.82
C GLN A 286 10.45 -23.64 -5.98
N GLN A 287 11.76 -23.35 -6.11
CA GLN A 287 12.26 -22.36 -7.08
C GLN A 287 11.86 -22.63 -8.54
N LYS A 288 11.85 -23.90 -8.98
CA LYS A 288 11.44 -24.26 -10.35
C LYS A 288 9.98 -23.91 -10.61
N LYS A 289 9.08 -24.25 -9.67
CA LYS A 289 7.64 -23.96 -9.74
C LYS A 289 7.39 -22.45 -9.71
N VAL A 290 8.07 -21.74 -8.83
CA VAL A 290 8.01 -20.27 -8.71
C VAL A 290 8.40 -19.59 -10.02
N ARG A 291 9.49 -20.03 -10.65
CA ARG A 291 9.96 -19.48 -11.93
C ARG A 291 8.97 -19.71 -13.06
N ALA A 292 8.39 -20.91 -13.14
CA ALA A 292 7.40 -21.28 -14.15
C ALA A 292 6.10 -20.45 -14.01
N ASN A 293 5.67 -20.16 -12.78
CA ASN A 293 4.47 -19.38 -12.51
C ASN A 293 4.70 -17.86 -12.49
N SER A 294 5.91 -17.38 -12.77
CA SER A 294 6.28 -15.96 -12.62
C SER A 294 5.75 -15.08 -13.76
N TYR A 295 5.50 -13.83 -13.41
CA TYR A 295 5.08 -12.73 -14.29
C TYR A 295 6.13 -11.61 -14.38
N ARG A 296 7.27 -11.77 -13.70
CA ARG A 296 8.25 -10.71 -13.51
C ARG A 296 8.84 -10.17 -14.81
N GLY A 297 8.98 -8.85 -14.89
CA GLY A 297 9.75 -8.15 -15.93
C GLY A 297 9.02 -7.89 -17.25
N LYS A 298 7.70 -8.13 -17.31
CA LYS A 298 6.91 -8.00 -18.55
C LYS A 298 6.29 -6.61 -18.72
N LEU A 299 5.86 -5.99 -17.62
CA LEU A 299 5.28 -4.65 -17.61
C LEU A 299 6.00 -3.76 -16.59
N SER A 300 6.61 -2.67 -17.06
CA SER A 300 7.33 -1.71 -16.22
C SER A 300 6.54 -0.43 -15.94
N LYS A 301 5.47 -0.15 -16.69
CA LYS A 301 4.68 1.07 -16.50
C LYS A 301 3.68 0.89 -15.35
N VAL A 302 3.46 1.94 -14.57
CA VAL A 302 2.35 2.03 -13.61
C VAL A 302 1.06 2.26 -14.39
N LEU A 303 0.04 1.42 -14.15
CA LEU A 303 -1.28 1.61 -14.74
C LEU A 303 -2.08 2.60 -13.91
N VAL A 304 -2.86 3.45 -14.58
CA VAL A 304 -3.75 4.41 -13.95
C VAL A 304 -5.15 4.16 -14.47
N TRP A 305 -6.07 3.81 -13.58
CA TRP A 305 -7.46 3.49 -13.91
C TRP A 305 -8.39 4.49 -13.24
N ASP A 306 -9.31 5.03 -14.04
CA ASP A 306 -10.39 5.88 -13.57
C ASP A 306 -11.61 5.05 -13.13
N ALA A 307 -12.70 5.72 -12.75
CA ALA A 307 -13.91 5.02 -12.31
C ALA A 307 -14.60 4.22 -13.43
N ASP A 308 -14.44 4.64 -14.69
CA ASP A 308 -15.11 4.01 -15.83
C ASP A 308 -14.39 2.71 -16.21
N VAL A 309 -13.04 2.71 -16.20
CA VAL A 309 -12.22 1.50 -16.46
C VAL A 309 -12.53 0.38 -15.46
N ILE A 310 -12.74 0.72 -14.18
CA ILE A 310 -13.07 -0.26 -13.14
C ILE A 310 -14.57 -0.57 -13.04
N GLY A 311 -15.42 0.15 -13.79
CA GLY A 311 -16.88 0.01 -13.75
C GLY A 311 -17.48 0.37 -12.39
N ALA A 312 -16.93 1.36 -11.70
CA ALA A 312 -17.43 1.80 -10.41
C ALA A 312 -18.66 2.69 -10.58
N ASP A 313 -19.69 2.44 -9.78
CA ASP A 313 -20.87 3.30 -9.67
C ASP A 313 -20.49 4.65 -9.04
N PRO A 314 -20.66 5.79 -9.75
CA PRO A 314 -20.32 7.12 -9.23
C PRO A 314 -21.03 7.48 -7.93
N SER A 315 -22.18 6.87 -7.64
CA SER A 315 -22.93 7.09 -6.39
C SER A 315 -22.36 6.33 -5.19
N LYS A 316 -21.43 5.39 -5.41
CA LYS A 316 -20.83 4.52 -4.38
C LYS A 316 -19.34 4.76 -4.15
N ILE A 317 -18.77 5.75 -4.82
CA ILE A 317 -17.36 6.14 -4.69
C ILE A 317 -17.22 7.57 -4.18
N GLY A 318 -16.03 7.88 -3.68
CA GLY A 318 -15.71 9.20 -3.16
C GLY A 318 -16.69 9.66 -2.09
N PHE A 319 -16.85 10.97 -1.99
CA PHE A 319 -17.73 11.61 -1.03
C PHE A 319 -19.20 11.15 -1.16
N MET A 320 -19.69 10.93 -2.39
CA MET A 320 -21.07 10.53 -2.63
C MET A 320 -21.39 9.13 -2.08
N GLY A 321 -20.42 8.22 -2.15
CA GLY A 321 -20.55 6.86 -1.62
C GLY A 321 -20.22 6.72 -0.13
N SER A 322 -19.79 7.79 0.53
CA SER A 322 -19.36 7.77 1.92
C SER A 322 -20.56 7.86 2.87
N PRO A 323 -20.91 6.81 3.63
CA PRO A 323 -21.90 6.92 4.70
C PRO A 323 -21.46 7.82 5.86
N THR A 324 -20.16 8.11 5.99
CA THR A 324 -19.62 8.96 7.05
C THR A 324 -19.01 10.25 6.51
N ILE A 325 -19.15 11.33 7.27
CA ILE A 325 -18.58 12.65 6.95
C ILE A 325 -17.77 13.10 8.16
N VAL A 326 -16.51 13.49 7.94
CA VAL A 326 -15.64 14.02 8.99
C VAL A 326 -16.07 15.44 9.33
N GLY A 327 -16.45 15.68 10.58
CA GLY A 327 -16.75 17.01 11.10
C GLY A 327 -15.50 17.92 11.18
N PRO A 328 -15.65 19.18 11.61
CA PRO A 328 -14.53 20.10 11.75
C PRO A 328 -13.48 19.54 12.73
N GLY A 329 -12.21 19.60 12.32
CA GLY A 329 -11.09 19.22 13.18
C GLY A 329 -10.85 20.28 14.25
N TYR A 330 -10.87 19.86 15.51
CA TYR A 330 -10.44 20.71 16.63
C TYR A 330 -8.99 20.38 16.94
N GLU A 331 -8.11 21.38 16.84
CA GLU A 331 -6.72 21.25 17.28
C GLU A 331 -6.71 21.23 18.81
N ILE A 332 -6.82 20.01 19.36
CA ILE A 332 -6.58 19.78 20.78
C ILE A 332 -5.08 20.02 20.93
N GLY A 333 -4.71 21.12 21.59
CA GLY A 333 -3.35 21.64 21.63
C GLY A 333 -2.28 20.56 21.87
N LYS A 334 -1.06 20.81 21.38
CA LYS A 334 0.06 19.87 21.51
C LYS A 334 0.17 19.38 22.96
N PRO A 335 0.39 18.08 23.21
CA PRO A 335 0.66 17.60 24.56
C PRO A 335 1.83 18.42 25.13
N PRO A 336 1.78 18.81 26.42
CA PRO A 336 2.81 19.65 27.02
C PRO A 336 4.17 19.01 26.77
N SER A 337 5.04 19.75 26.09
CA SER A 337 6.42 19.31 25.90
C SER A 337 7.11 19.27 27.25
N GLN A 338 7.74 18.13 27.57
CA GLN A 338 8.58 18.07 28.76
C GLN A 338 9.82 18.92 28.52
N LYS A 339 9.98 19.99 29.31
CA LYS A 339 11.11 20.92 29.24
C LYS A 339 11.96 20.75 30.50
N PHE A 340 13.27 20.70 30.31
CA PHE A 340 14.27 20.63 31.37
C PHE A 340 15.02 21.95 31.44
N VAL A 341 15.04 22.55 32.64
CA VAL A 341 15.72 23.82 32.90
C VAL A 341 17.22 23.65 32.63
N GLY A 342 17.78 24.53 31.79
CA GLY A 342 19.18 24.51 31.39
C GLY A 342 19.54 23.58 30.23
N GLU A 343 18.62 22.71 29.80
CA GLU A 343 18.90 21.70 28.76
C GLU A 343 18.02 21.88 27.51
N THR A 344 16.76 22.24 27.70
CA THR A 344 15.80 22.30 26.59
C THR A 344 15.91 23.61 25.83
N LEU A 345 16.06 23.56 24.50
CA LEU A 345 16.07 24.76 23.65
C LEU A 345 14.65 25.20 23.31
N ILE A 346 14.34 26.46 23.58
CA ILE A 346 13.06 27.08 23.30
C ILE A 346 13.20 28.42 22.56
N PHE A 347 12.13 28.84 21.91
CA PHE A 347 11.98 30.21 21.40
C PHE A 347 11.77 31.18 22.57
N LYS A 348 12.60 32.21 22.66
CA LYS A 348 12.55 33.24 23.73
C LYS A 348 11.55 34.35 23.44
N GLN A 349 11.12 34.47 22.19
CA GLN A 349 10.16 35.46 21.72
C GLN A 349 9.24 34.85 20.66
N ASN A 350 8.14 35.54 20.34
CA ASN A 350 7.30 35.17 19.21
C ASN A 350 8.06 35.44 17.91
N VAL A 351 7.99 34.49 16.99
CA VAL A 351 8.66 34.55 15.69
C VAL A 351 7.62 34.28 14.62
N ASP A 352 7.50 35.23 13.69
CA ASP A 352 6.66 35.06 12.52
C ASP A 352 7.27 34.03 11.56
N LYS A 353 6.68 33.89 10.37
CA LYS A 353 7.17 32.94 9.37
C LYS A 353 8.57 33.33 8.88
N ILE A 354 9.53 32.41 8.96
CA ILE A 354 10.88 32.54 8.43
C ILE A 354 11.00 31.71 7.15
N GLU A 355 11.46 32.31 6.05
CA GLU A 355 11.74 31.59 4.82
C GLU A 355 13.25 31.33 4.66
N VAL A 356 13.63 30.06 4.45
CA VAL A 356 15.01 29.64 4.19
C VAL A 356 15.01 28.58 3.09
N ASN A 357 15.77 28.83 2.01
CA ASN A 357 15.91 27.92 0.87
C ASN A 357 14.56 27.45 0.26
N GLY A 358 13.59 28.38 0.16
CA GLY A 358 12.25 28.10 -0.38
C GLY A 358 11.33 27.31 0.55
N LYS A 359 11.72 27.10 1.82
CA LYS A 359 10.89 26.48 2.86
C LYS A 359 10.53 27.51 3.93
N VAL A 360 9.26 27.51 4.35
CA VAL A 360 8.74 28.41 5.37
C VAL A 360 8.67 27.69 6.73
N TYR A 361 9.18 28.33 7.79
CA TYR A 361 9.19 27.84 9.17
C TYR A 361 8.39 28.80 10.06
N GLY A 362 7.63 28.26 11.02
CA GLY A 362 6.82 29.06 11.94
C GLY A 362 5.38 29.29 11.47
N PRO A 363 4.58 30.11 12.18
CA PRO A 363 4.98 30.94 13.32
C PRO A 363 5.32 30.11 14.56
N PHE A 364 6.24 30.62 15.39
CA PHE A 364 6.63 30.05 16.67
C PHE A 364 6.25 31.01 17.80
N LYS A 365 5.73 30.49 18.91
CA LYS A 365 5.42 31.28 20.11
C LYS A 365 6.58 31.21 21.10
N LYS A 366 6.71 32.22 21.96
CA LYS A 366 7.59 32.17 23.14
C LYS A 366 7.28 30.88 23.93
N GLY A 367 8.31 30.09 24.21
CA GLY A 367 8.22 28.81 24.93
C GLY A 367 8.05 27.58 24.05
N ASP A 368 7.88 27.71 22.73
CA ASP A 368 7.89 26.57 21.81
C ASP A 368 9.28 25.91 21.76
N LEU A 369 9.33 24.59 21.59
CA LEU A 369 10.59 23.85 21.41
C LEU A 369 11.27 24.22 20.09
N ALA A 370 12.56 24.50 20.13
CA ALA A 370 13.38 24.77 18.95
C ALA A 370 14.03 23.50 18.35
N SER A 371 13.62 22.30 18.78
CA SER A 371 14.21 21.02 18.34
C SER A 371 13.84 20.63 16.91
N ASN A 372 12.86 21.28 16.29
CA ASN A 372 12.27 20.88 15.01
C ASN A 372 12.67 21.78 13.83
N ILE A 373 13.71 22.61 13.98
CA ILE A 373 14.25 23.46 12.91
C ILE A 373 15.63 22.99 12.44
N PRO A 374 16.01 23.20 11.16
CA PRO A 374 17.31 22.80 10.65
C PRO A 374 18.46 23.41 11.46
N GLU A 375 19.54 22.65 11.66
CA GLU A 375 20.68 23.05 12.51
C GLU A 375 21.30 24.39 12.09
N GLN A 376 21.39 24.65 10.78
CA GLN A 376 21.86 25.92 10.23
C GLN A 376 21.00 27.11 10.65
N LEU A 377 19.67 26.93 10.64
CA LEU A 377 18.72 27.96 11.08
C LEU A 377 18.72 28.09 12.61
N LEU A 378 18.83 26.96 13.33
CA LEU A 378 18.91 26.94 14.79
C LEU A 378 20.13 27.70 15.31
N ASN A 379 21.30 27.52 14.68
CA ASN A 379 22.53 28.21 15.06
C ASN A 379 22.41 29.71 14.84
N LYS A 380 21.86 30.13 13.69
CA LYS A 380 21.59 31.54 13.41
C LYS A 380 20.62 32.15 14.43
N LEU A 381 19.52 31.47 14.74
CA LEU A 381 18.53 31.95 15.71
C LEU A 381 19.06 31.97 17.15
N LYS A 382 20.05 31.13 17.47
CA LYS A 382 20.78 31.19 18.75
C LYS A 382 21.70 32.41 18.82
N GLU A 383 22.43 32.69 17.74
CA GLU A 383 23.29 33.88 17.64
C GLU A 383 22.47 35.17 17.73
N ASP A 384 21.30 35.18 17.07
CA ASP A 384 20.35 36.30 17.10
C ASP A 384 19.58 36.43 18.44
N GLY A 385 19.82 35.54 19.41
CA GLY A 385 19.17 35.54 20.72
C GLY A 385 17.69 35.14 20.72
N VAL A 386 17.18 34.70 19.57
CA VAL A 386 15.77 34.30 19.37
C VAL A 386 15.48 32.93 20.00
N VAL A 387 16.48 32.04 20.02
CA VAL A 387 16.42 30.72 20.64
C VAL A 387 17.43 30.63 21.78
N GLY A 388 17.01 30.09 22.92
CA GLY A 388 17.89 29.90 24.07
C GLY A 388 17.46 28.73 24.95
N TYR A 389 18.28 28.38 25.94
CA TYR A 389 17.94 27.35 26.92
C TYR A 389 16.79 27.82 27.81
N PHE A 390 15.87 26.90 28.08
CA PHE A 390 14.75 27.06 29.00
C PHE A 390 15.29 27.37 30.39
N SER A 391 15.02 28.56 30.90
CA SER A 391 15.53 29.03 32.18
C SER A 391 14.54 28.78 33.31
N LEU A 392 14.99 29.00 34.55
CA LEU A 392 14.12 28.98 35.72
C LEU A 392 13.03 30.07 35.63
N GLU A 393 13.36 31.23 35.07
CA GLU A 393 12.42 32.33 34.83
C GLU A 393 11.32 31.91 33.83
N ASP A 394 11.69 31.23 32.75
CA ASP A 394 10.71 30.71 31.78
C ASP A 394 9.78 29.67 32.41
N LEU A 395 10.30 28.82 33.31
CA LEU A 395 9.49 27.86 34.05
C LEU A 395 8.50 28.55 34.99
N VAL A 396 8.94 29.61 35.68
CA VAL A 396 8.07 30.40 36.57
C VAL A 396 6.98 31.10 35.75
N ASP A 397 7.35 31.72 34.63
CA ASP A 397 6.40 32.33 33.68
C ASP A 397 5.36 31.31 33.18
N GLU A 398 5.80 30.10 32.82
CA GLU A 398 4.93 29.06 32.25
C GLU A 398 4.01 28.40 33.29
N VAL A 399 4.47 28.23 34.54
CA VAL A 399 3.70 27.59 35.62
C VAL A 399 2.74 28.57 36.29
N PHE A 400 3.15 29.83 36.49
CA PHE A 400 2.42 30.79 37.30
C PHE A 400 1.73 31.91 36.49
N GLY A 401 2.00 32.02 35.18
CA GLY A 401 1.52 33.13 34.35
C GLY A 401 2.11 34.47 34.81
N GLU A 402 1.74 35.60 34.17
CA GLU A 402 2.24 36.95 34.47
C GLU A 402 1.92 37.44 35.91
N MET A 403 2.52 36.84 36.93
CA MET A 403 2.68 37.45 38.24
C MET A 403 4.03 38.15 38.25
N LYS A 404 3.99 39.48 38.10
CA LYS A 404 5.16 40.34 38.32
C LYS A 404 5.74 40.03 39.71
N LEU A 405 6.92 39.42 39.73
CA LEU A 405 7.75 39.28 40.91
C LEU A 405 8.05 40.67 41.48
N VAL A 406 7.34 41.05 42.54
CA VAL A 406 7.71 42.22 43.34
C VAL A 406 8.91 41.78 44.18
N HIS A 407 10.12 42.14 43.75
CA HIS A 407 11.30 42.04 44.59
C HIS A 407 11.13 42.96 45.81
N ARG A 408 10.76 42.39 46.95
CA ARG A 408 11.10 42.99 48.25
C ARG A 408 12.44 42.40 48.68
N ALA A 409 13.48 43.19 48.55
CA ALA A 409 14.72 42.99 49.28
C ALA A 409 14.40 43.03 50.78
N VAL A 410 14.89 42.05 51.52
CA VAL A 410 15.05 42.10 52.98
C VAL A 410 16.54 42.00 53.26
#